data_AF-A0A958E2U3-F1
#
_entry.id   AF-A0A958E2U3-F1
#
_cell.length_a   1.000
_cell.length_b   1.000
_cell.length_c   1.000
_cell.angle_alpha   90.00
_cell.angle_beta   90.00
_cell.angle_gamma   90.00
#
_symmetry.space_group_name_H-M   'P 1'
#
loop_
_entity.id
_entity.type
_entity.pdbx_description
1 polymer ?
#
loop_
_entity_poly.entity_id
_entity_poly.type
_entity_poly.pdbx_seq_one_letter_code
_entity_poly.pdbx_strand_id
1 'polypeptide(L)'
;MPNTVPDNFASKKVTAHIISHNHWDREWIFTAKYANRWLPPFFENLFKRLEEYPEYRFVLDGQTLMIEDYLDQLSRDEASAAKRAIRKYAGEGRLL
;
A
#
# COMPACT_ATOMS: atom_id res chain seq x y z
N MET A 1 52.70 13.29 -15.40
CA MET A 1 51.99 12.01 -15.26
C MET A 1 50.53 12.25 -15.63
N PRO A 2 49.97 11.62 -16.68
CA PRO A 2 48.58 11.79 -17.04
C PRO A 2 47.67 10.94 -16.14
N ASN A 3 46.65 11.56 -15.55
CA ASN A 3 45.58 10.91 -14.79
C ASN A 3 44.73 10.07 -15.74
N THR A 4 44.91 8.75 -15.75
CA THR A 4 43.99 7.83 -16.40
C THR A 4 42.90 7.43 -15.42
N VAL A 5 41.86 8.27 -15.31
CA VAL A 5 40.57 7.78 -14.80
C VAL A 5 39.95 6.97 -15.95
N PRO A 6 39.62 5.68 -15.77
CA PRO A 6 39.05 4.90 -16.86
C PRO A 6 37.64 5.39 -17.18
N ASP A 7 37.41 5.78 -18.43
CA ASP A 7 36.15 6.26 -19.02
C ASP A 7 35.08 5.17 -19.18
N ASN A 8 35.05 4.15 -18.30
CA ASN A 8 34.24 2.96 -18.51
C ASN A 8 33.06 2.81 -17.53
N PHE A 9 32.31 3.88 -17.34
CA PHE A 9 30.92 3.81 -16.88
C PHE A 9 29.99 4.09 -18.05
N ALA A 10 30.06 3.28 -19.11
CA ALA A 10 28.90 3.15 -19.99
C ALA A 10 27.72 2.75 -19.10
N SER A 11 26.83 3.72 -18.83
CA SER A 11 25.80 3.62 -17.81
C SER A 11 24.85 2.47 -18.14
N LYS A 12 25.11 1.29 -17.57
CA LYS A 12 24.29 0.10 -17.75
C LYS A 12 22.87 0.47 -17.30
N LYS A 13 21.86 0.33 -18.17
CA LYS A 13 20.46 0.60 -17.80
C LYS A 13 20.08 -0.35 -16.67
N VAL A 14 19.74 0.20 -15.52
CA VAL A 14 19.22 -0.53 -14.35
C VAL A 14 17.71 -0.29 -14.30
N THR A 15 16.95 -1.38 -14.23
CA THR A 15 15.52 -1.30 -13.90
C THR A 15 15.38 -1.31 -12.38
N ALA A 16 14.80 -0.24 -11.83
CA ALA A 16 14.42 -0.20 -10.43
C ALA A 16 12.91 -0.47 -10.30
N HIS A 17 12.54 -1.39 -9.42
CA HIS A 17 11.14 -1.67 -9.08
C HIS A 17 10.83 -1.01 -7.74
N ILE A 18 9.84 -0.11 -7.73
CA ILE A 18 9.37 0.56 -6.52
C ILE A 18 8.03 -0.04 -6.14
N ILE A 19 7.95 -0.61 -4.94
CA ILE A 19 6.74 -1.24 -4.41
C ILE A 19 6.27 -0.41 -3.23
N SER A 20 5.13 0.25 -3.37
CA SER A 20 4.49 0.96 -2.26
C SER A 20 3.80 -0.07 -1.36
N HIS A 21 4.21 -0.13 -0.11
CA HIS A 21 3.58 -0.95 0.92
C HIS A 21 3.72 -0.27 2.28
N ASN A 22 2.92 -0.71 3.24
CA ASN A 22 3.14 -0.41 4.64
C ASN A 22 3.20 -1.73 5.41
N HIS A 23 4.26 -1.92 6.21
CA HIS A 23 4.34 -3.06 7.09
C HIS A 23 3.44 -2.81 8.30
N TRP A 24 2.51 -3.73 8.53
CA TRP A 24 1.48 -3.54 9.55
C TRP A 24 1.48 -4.67 10.55
N ASP A 25 2.16 -4.44 11.67
CA ASP A 25 2.03 -5.29 12.84
C ASP A 25 0.63 -5.10 13.45
N ARG A 26 -0.22 -6.12 13.32
CA ARG A 26 -1.56 -6.10 13.93
C ARG A 26 -1.50 -5.86 15.44
N GLU A 27 -0.50 -6.44 16.09
CA GLU A 27 -0.21 -6.20 17.50
C GLU A 27 1.28 -6.34 17.76
N TRP A 28 1.84 -5.36 18.48
CA TRP A 28 3.24 -5.36 18.88
C TRP A 28 3.44 -4.46 20.10
N ILE A 29 3.82 -3.19 19.91
CA ILE A 29 3.95 -2.20 21.00
C ILE A 29 2.57 -1.90 21.62
N PHE A 30 1.52 -1.92 20.80
CA PHE A 30 0.13 -1.76 21.23
C PHE A 30 -0.67 -3.03 20.95
N THR A 31 -1.76 -3.22 21.69
CA THR A 31 -2.71 -4.29 21.37
C THR A 31 -3.48 -3.97 20.09
N ALA A 32 -4.02 -4.99 19.42
CA ALA A 32 -4.77 -4.84 18.18
C ALA A 32 -5.88 -3.79 18.27
N LYS A 33 -6.56 -3.69 19.43
CA LYS A 33 -7.62 -2.69 19.65
C LYS A 33 -7.15 -1.25 19.46
N TYR A 34 -5.90 -0.95 19.81
CA TYR A 34 -5.32 0.38 19.64
C TYR A 34 -4.75 0.56 18.22
N ALA A 35 -4.03 -0.43 17.71
CA ALA A 35 -3.45 -0.40 16.37
C ALA A 35 -4.54 -0.24 15.29
N ASN A 36 -5.63 -1.00 15.41
CA ASN A 36 -6.71 -1.02 14.42
C ASN A 36 -7.38 0.35 14.23
N ARG A 37 -7.34 1.26 15.23
CA ARG A 37 -7.92 2.62 15.12
C ARG A 37 -7.30 3.47 14.01
N TRP A 38 -6.11 3.10 13.54
CA TRP A 38 -5.44 3.78 12.45
C TRP A 38 -5.84 3.25 11.07
N LEU A 39 -6.54 2.11 11.00
CA LEU A 39 -6.99 1.53 9.73
C LEU A 39 -7.99 2.42 8.98
N PRO A 40 -9.02 3.03 9.62
CA PRO A 40 -9.95 3.90 8.90
C PRO A 40 -9.27 5.06 8.16
N PRO A 41 -8.45 5.92 8.80
CA PRO A 41 -7.75 6.98 8.08
C PRO A 41 -6.68 6.45 7.11
N PHE A 42 -6.09 5.29 7.37
CA PHE A 42 -5.18 4.64 6.42
C PHE A 42 -5.89 4.27 5.11
N PHE A 43 -7.01 3.55 5.18
CA PHE A 43 -7.77 3.13 4.00
C PHE A 43 -8.42 4.32 3.28
N GLU A 44 -8.89 5.33 4.00
CA GLU A 44 -9.38 6.58 3.40
C GLU A 44 -8.32 7.24 2.52
N ASN A 45 -7.10 7.41 3.06
CA ASN A 45 -5.99 7.97 2.30
C ASN A 45 -5.58 7.07 1.14
N LEU A 46 -5.54 5.76 1.33
CA LEU A 46 -5.21 4.80 0.29
C LEU A 46 -6.20 4.88 -0.88
N PHE A 47 -7.50 4.86 -0.61
CA PHE A 47 -8.51 4.97 -1.66
C PHE A 47 -8.45 6.31 -2.39
N LYS A 48 -8.18 7.40 -1.67
CA LYS A 48 -7.96 8.71 -2.29
C LYS A 48 -6.77 8.70 -3.25
N ARG A 49 -5.65 8.07 -2.89
CA ARG A 49 -4.50 7.94 -3.79
C ARG A 49 -4.78 7.05 -5.01
N LEU A 50 -5.49 5.94 -4.80
CA LEU A 50 -5.92 5.07 -5.90
C LEU A 50 -6.93 5.77 -6.83
N GLU A 51 -7.74 6.69 -6.33
CA GLU A 51 -8.63 7.49 -7.17
C GLU A 51 -7.86 8.57 -7.95
N GLU A 52 -6.98 9.30 -7.26
CA GLU A 52 -6.22 10.43 -7.81
C GLU A 52 -5.17 10.01 -8.86
N TYR A 53 -4.54 8.83 -8.70
CA TYR A 53 -3.42 8.38 -9.52
C TYR A 53 -3.70 7.01 -10.18
N PRO A 54 -4.21 6.95 -11.43
CA PRO A 54 -4.62 5.70 -12.09
C PRO A 54 -3.56 4.59 -12.18
N GLU A 55 -2.27 4.95 -12.23
CA GLU A 55 -1.16 3.99 -12.29
C GLU A 55 -0.66 3.54 -10.90
N TYR A 56 -1.15 4.17 -9.82
CA TYR A 56 -0.71 3.85 -8.46
C TYR A 56 -1.13 2.43 -8.07
N ARG A 57 -0.18 1.70 -7.48
CA ARG A 57 -0.36 0.36 -6.94
C ARG A 57 0.15 0.30 -5.51
N PHE A 58 -0.53 -0.48 -4.69
CA PHE A 58 -0.21 -0.65 -3.28
C PHE A 58 -0.33 -2.12 -2.86
N VAL A 59 0.60 -2.59 -2.03
CA VAL A 59 0.60 -3.94 -1.45
C VAL A 59 0.18 -3.86 0.02
N LEU A 60 -0.90 -4.54 0.41
CA LEU A 60 -1.43 -4.62 1.77
C LEU A 60 -0.66 -5.63 2.64
N ASP A 61 0.67 -5.55 2.61
CA ASP A 61 1.57 -6.33 3.48
C ASP A 61 1.41 -7.86 3.37
N GLY A 62 0.76 -8.34 2.29
CA GLY A 62 0.48 -9.77 2.07
C GLY A 62 -0.58 -10.36 3.01
N GLN A 63 -1.36 -9.55 3.71
CA GLN A 63 -2.36 -10.00 4.69
C GLN A 63 -3.77 -9.49 4.36
N THR A 64 -4.75 -10.40 4.39
CA THR A 64 -6.17 -10.03 4.20
C THR A 64 -6.85 -9.61 5.50
N LEU A 65 -6.30 -10.02 6.65
CA LEU A 65 -6.90 -9.75 7.96
C LEU A 65 -7.08 -8.25 8.24
N MET A 66 -6.15 -7.43 7.75
CA MET A 66 -6.23 -5.97 7.85
C MET A 66 -7.52 -5.39 7.24
N ILE A 67 -8.04 -6.03 6.18
CA ILE A 67 -9.30 -5.63 5.55
C ILE A 67 -10.47 -5.94 6.49
N GLU A 68 -10.47 -7.09 7.15
CA GLU A 68 -11.51 -7.47 8.11
C GLU A 68 -11.51 -6.54 9.32
N ASP A 69 -10.34 -6.33 9.94
CA ASP A 69 -10.16 -5.41 11.07
C ASP A 69 -10.57 -3.95 10.72
N TYR A 70 -10.37 -3.53 9.48
CA TYR A 70 -10.83 -2.24 8.97
C TYR A 70 -12.35 -2.19 8.83
N LEU A 71 -12.95 -3.17 8.17
CA LEU A 71 -14.38 -3.20 7.87
C LEU A 71 -15.24 -3.32 9.13
N ASP A 72 -14.74 -4.00 10.16
CA ASP A 72 -15.43 -4.15 11.45
C ASP A 72 -15.56 -2.84 12.23
N GLN A 73 -14.81 -1.80 11.86
CA GLN A 73 -14.87 -0.47 12.48
C GLN A 73 -15.86 0.48 11.79
N LEU A 74 -16.43 0.07 10.66
CA LEU A 74 -17.30 0.92 9.85
C LEU A 74 -18.78 0.63 10.09
N SER A 75 -19.63 1.63 9.82
CA SER A 75 -21.07 1.37 9.70
C SER A 75 -21.34 0.43 8.51
N ARG A 76 -22.54 -0.16 8.48
CA ARG A 76 -22.93 -1.12 7.43
C ARG A 76 -22.82 -0.53 6.02
N ASP A 77 -23.17 0.75 5.86
CA ASP A 77 -23.18 1.41 4.55
C ASP A 77 -21.76 1.76 4.11
N GLU A 78 -20.92 2.25 5.02
CA GLU A 78 -19.49 2.51 4.79
C GLU A 78 -18.74 1.23 4.47
N ALA A 79 -18.95 0.16 5.24
CA ALA A 79 -18.35 -1.15 4.99
C ALA A 79 -18.75 -1.69 3.61
N SER A 80 -19.99 -1.49 3.20
CA SER A 80 -20.47 -1.88 1.87
C SER A 80 -19.80 -1.10 0.76
N ALA A 81 -19.60 0.22 0.93
CA ALA A 81 -18.86 1.06 -0.01
C ALA A 81 -17.38 0.68 -0.08
N ALA A 82 -16.73 0.52 1.07
CA ALA A 82 -15.35 0.09 1.19
C ALA A 82 -15.11 -1.27 0.51
N LYS A 83 -15.98 -2.26 0.73
CA LYS A 83 -15.91 -3.57 0.04
C LYS A 83 -15.98 -3.43 -1.48
N ARG A 84 -16.82 -2.52 -2.01
CA ARG A 84 -16.87 -2.24 -3.46
C ARG A 84 -15.56 -1.63 -3.95
N ALA A 85 -15.00 -0.66 -3.23
CA ALA A 85 -13.73 -0.04 -3.58
C ALA A 85 -12.57 -1.05 -3.57
N ILE A 86 -12.47 -1.86 -2.53
CA ILE A 86 -11.44 -2.91 -2.40
C ILE A 86 -11.56 -3.90 -3.57
N ARG A 87 -12.77 -4.39 -3.88
CA ARG A 87 -12.99 -5.30 -5.01
C ARG A 87 -12.63 -4.66 -6.35
N LYS A 88 -12.98 -3.39 -6.56
CA LYS A 88 -12.62 -2.64 -7.76
C LYS A 88 -11.10 -2.61 -7.93
N TYR A 89 -10.37 -2.09 -6.93
CA TYR A 89 -8.93 -1.91 -7.05
C TYR A 89 -8.13 -3.21 -7.02
N ALA A 90 -8.63 -4.25 -6.35
CA ALA A 90 -8.06 -5.60 -6.45
C ALA A 90 -8.27 -6.19 -7.86
N GLY A 91 -9.46 -6.03 -8.43
CA GLY A 91 -9.76 -6.46 -9.81
C GLY A 91 -8.94 -5.72 -10.86
N GLU A 92 -8.60 -4.46 -10.61
CA GLU A 92 -7.68 -3.66 -11.44
C GLU A 92 -6.19 -4.02 -11.21
N GLY A 93 -5.85 -4.87 -10.23
CA GLY A 93 -4.47 -5.21 -9.89
C GLY A 93 -3.68 -4.06 -9.24
N ARG A 94 -4.38 -3.11 -8.63
CA ARG A 94 -3.83 -1.90 -8.03
C ARG A 94 -3.81 -1.93 -6.50
N LEU A 95 -4.60 -2.82 -5.92
CA LEU A 95 -4.52 -3.18 -4.51
C LEU A 95 -4.20 -4.68 -4.44
N LEU A 96 -3.02 -5.00 -3.93
CA LEU A 96 -2.45 -6.35 -3.92
C LEU A 96 -2.35 -6.90 -2.50
#